data_AF-A0A1G7DUR8-F1
#
_entry.id   AF-A0A1G7DUR8-F1
#
_cell.length_a   1.000
_cell.length_b   1.000
_cell.length_c   1.000
_cell.angle_alpha   90.00
_cell.angle_beta   90.00
_cell.angle_gamma   90.00
#
_symmetry.space_group_name_H-M   'P 1'
#
loop_
_entity.id
_entity.type
_entity.pdbx_description
1 polymer ?
#
loop_
_entity_poly.entity_id
_entity_poly.type
_entity_poly.pdbx_seq_one_letter_code
_entity_poly.pdbx_strand_id
1 'polypeptide(L)'
;MKKIALASLIILGKTALAQSIGNSPYAAFGVGDVKYDNNIETSSMGGISAAYISDFNNSFNFKNPAANKNLELTSFRLQANNENIFLKSNYNNVNTTKHSTYLSNISIAFPLSPKMKFGIRYQPYSSKKYEMITRTETSSGLTRGDAFTGSGTLNTIQAALSYSVTPEFSLGARSNFYFGKITDLEEVTFSNVQLVNGFETYRKLKTWNFTLGTTFQKKIKNDRKITVGGTYTFGNTGSLVSQYTNSTYFYSGNIVTNQNIIEESRDTEKNIIPQEATLGIGYGKDGKWFVSSEFDYKKGGNIRFMGVPTRFNDSYRIAVGGWYLPNFNNFRNYFSRVIYRYGAYYEKGTLNINGTNIDEYGVTLGATLPFSNNNVMKMNGIDIGLDIGNRGTLRNNMISERFVNLKIGLHFADKWFNKRQYD
;
A
#
# COMPACT_ATOMS: atom_id res chain seq x y z
N MET A 1 10.34 -16.03 28.97
CA MET A 1 10.15 -14.94 27.99
C MET A 1 11.05 -15.08 26.76
N LYS A 2 12.40 -15.17 26.88
CA LYS A 2 13.32 -15.29 25.73
C LYS A 2 13.04 -16.50 24.80
N LYS A 3 12.69 -17.67 25.36
CA LYS A 3 12.37 -18.87 24.58
C LYS A 3 11.03 -18.79 23.81
N ILE A 4 10.04 -18.07 24.36
CA ILE A 4 8.74 -17.85 23.71
C ILE A 4 8.90 -16.85 22.56
N ALA A 5 9.66 -15.76 22.77
CA ALA A 5 9.98 -14.79 21.73
C ALA A 5 10.75 -15.43 20.54
N LEU A 6 11.72 -16.30 20.85
CA LEU A 6 12.47 -17.04 19.84
C LEU A 6 11.59 -18.03 19.08
N ALA A 7 10.72 -18.77 19.77
CA ALA A 7 9.76 -19.67 19.14
C ALA A 7 8.76 -18.93 18.25
N SER A 8 8.26 -17.76 18.67
CA SER A 8 7.42 -16.91 17.83
C SER A 8 8.16 -16.35 16.61
N LEU A 9 9.45 -16.00 16.74
CA LEU A 9 10.28 -15.58 15.59
C LEU A 9 10.51 -16.74 14.59
N ILE A 10 10.71 -17.97 15.08
CA ILE A 10 10.91 -19.15 14.23
C ILE A 10 9.60 -19.53 13.50
N ILE A 11 8.45 -19.41 14.16
CA ILE A 11 7.12 -19.65 13.56
C ILE A 11 6.78 -18.55 12.53
N LEU A 12 7.10 -17.29 12.83
CA LEU A 12 7.01 -16.18 11.87
C LEU A 12 7.91 -16.40 10.65
N GLY A 13 9.13 -16.93 10.86
CA GLY A 13 10.06 -17.26 9.76
C GLY A 13 9.53 -18.34 8.82
N LYS A 14 8.85 -19.38 9.34
CA LYS A 14 8.28 -20.45 8.50
C LYS A 14 7.01 -20.03 7.74
N THR A 15 6.21 -19.11 8.29
CA THR A 15 5.03 -18.56 7.59
C THR A 15 5.38 -17.46 6.58
N ALA A 16 6.52 -16.78 6.74
CA ALA A 16 7.02 -15.77 5.79
C ALA A 16 7.32 -16.34 4.39
N LEU A 17 7.67 -17.63 4.29
CA LEU A 17 7.98 -18.31 3.02
C LEU A 17 6.72 -18.66 2.19
N ALA A 18 5.51 -18.50 2.74
CA ALA A 18 4.25 -18.81 2.07
C ALA A 18 3.34 -17.58 1.85
N GLN A 19 3.86 -16.36 2.04
CA GLN A 19 3.06 -15.14 1.88
C GLN A 19 2.90 -14.79 0.39
N SER A 20 1.74 -15.13 -0.16
CA SER A 20 1.29 -14.56 -1.44
C SER A 20 0.71 -13.17 -1.18
N ILE A 21 1.31 -12.14 -1.78
CA ILE A 21 0.82 -10.75 -1.67
C ILE A 21 -0.16 -10.46 -2.82
N GLY A 22 -1.39 -10.10 -2.48
CA GLY A 22 -2.43 -9.70 -3.44
C GLY A 22 -3.22 -10.86 -4.03
N ASN A 23 -4.43 -10.52 -4.47
CA ASN A 23 -5.50 -11.47 -4.84
C ASN A 23 -6.53 -10.90 -5.82
N SER A 24 -6.24 -9.76 -6.43
CA SER A 24 -7.16 -9.08 -7.33
C SER A 24 -6.90 -9.50 -8.79
N PRO A 25 -7.91 -9.96 -9.54
CA PRO A 25 -7.89 -10.04 -10.99
C PRO A 25 -7.38 -8.78 -11.70
N TYR A 26 -7.63 -7.59 -11.13
CA TYR A 26 -7.13 -6.34 -11.70
C TYR A 26 -5.60 -6.19 -11.61
N ALA A 27 -4.92 -7.04 -10.86
CA ALA A 27 -3.47 -7.11 -10.84
C ALA A 27 -2.85 -7.57 -12.18
N ALA A 28 -3.66 -8.05 -13.13
CA ALA A 28 -3.20 -8.30 -14.50
C ALA A 28 -2.65 -7.03 -15.16
N PHE A 29 -3.27 -5.88 -14.89
CA PHE A 29 -2.94 -4.65 -15.58
C PHE A 29 -1.70 -3.93 -15.00
N GLY A 30 -0.93 -3.31 -15.89
CA GLY A 30 0.23 -2.48 -15.53
C GLY A 30 1.24 -3.21 -14.64
N VAL A 31 1.60 -2.57 -13.51
CA VAL A 31 2.59 -3.06 -12.54
C VAL A 31 1.99 -3.92 -11.43
N GLY A 32 0.73 -4.37 -11.56
CA GLY A 32 0.00 -5.12 -10.55
C GLY A 32 -0.96 -4.25 -9.71
N ASP A 33 -1.51 -4.86 -8.68
CA ASP A 33 -2.39 -4.20 -7.72
C ASP A 33 -1.55 -3.29 -6.80
N VAL A 34 -1.74 -1.97 -6.95
CA VAL A 34 -0.99 -0.97 -6.19
C VAL A 34 -1.52 -0.92 -4.76
N LYS A 35 -0.64 -1.19 -3.80
CA LYS A 35 -0.95 -1.12 -2.38
C LYS A 35 -0.92 0.33 -1.93
N TYR A 36 -1.91 0.69 -1.13
CA TYR A 36 -2.08 2.06 -0.68
C TYR A 36 -0.96 2.47 0.29
N ASP A 37 -0.26 3.56 -0.01
CA ASP A 37 0.90 4.06 0.76
C ASP A 37 0.45 4.78 2.03
N ASN A 38 0.12 4.01 3.08
CA ASN A 38 -0.29 4.58 4.36
C ASN A 38 0.12 3.72 5.55
N ASN A 39 0.15 4.34 6.74
CA ASN A 39 0.28 3.62 8.00
C ASN A 39 -1.11 3.16 8.47
N ILE A 40 -1.18 2.25 9.44
CA ILE A 40 -2.48 1.85 10.03
C ILE A 40 -3.25 3.05 10.55
N GLU A 41 -2.59 4.03 11.17
CA GLU A 41 -3.25 5.24 11.68
C GLU A 41 -3.97 6.02 10.57
N THR A 42 -3.27 6.38 9.51
CA THR A 42 -3.84 7.17 8.40
C THR A 42 -4.83 6.36 7.60
N SER A 43 -4.54 5.07 7.36
CA SER A 43 -5.47 4.18 6.66
C SER A 43 -6.75 3.90 7.45
N SER A 44 -6.73 3.96 8.78
CA SER A 44 -7.94 3.85 9.63
C SER A 44 -8.78 5.13 9.67
N MET A 45 -8.29 6.21 9.06
CA MET A 45 -8.97 7.51 8.94
C MET A 45 -9.31 7.84 7.48
N GLY A 46 -9.60 6.84 6.66
CA GLY A 46 -9.93 7.02 5.24
C GLY A 46 -8.72 7.37 4.36
N GLY A 47 -7.50 7.35 4.91
CA GLY A 47 -6.28 7.67 4.19
C GLY A 47 -5.76 9.09 4.37
N ILE A 48 -6.46 9.94 5.16
CA ILE A 48 -6.04 11.32 5.40
C ILE A 48 -4.61 11.39 5.96
N SER A 49 -3.77 12.19 5.32
CA SER A 49 -2.33 12.17 5.57
C SER A 49 -1.68 13.55 5.42
N ALA A 50 -2.13 14.39 4.49
CA ALA A 50 -1.53 15.68 4.18
C ALA A 50 -1.65 16.68 5.33
N ALA A 51 -2.83 16.83 5.94
CA ALA A 51 -3.03 17.70 7.10
C ALA A 51 -2.91 16.98 8.45
N TYR A 52 -2.58 15.70 8.47
CA TYR A 52 -2.50 14.92 9.70
C TYR A 52 -1.10 14.99 10.32
N ILE A 53 -1.03 15.70 11.45
CA ILE A 53 0.11 15.70 12.37
C ILE A 53 -0.33 14.97 13.64
N SER A 54 0.38 13.90 14.01
CA SER A 54 0.08 13.14 15.23
C SER A 54 0.24 14.01 16.47
N ASP A 55 -0.70 13.95 17.40
CA ASP A 55 -0.59 14.58 18.72
C ASP A 55 0.24 13.75 19.71
N PHE A 56 0.63 12.54 19.31
CA PHE A 56 1.38 11.59 20.12
C PHE A 56 2.81 11.45 19.58
N ASN A 57 3.79 11.33 20.48
CA ASN A 57 5.22 11.51 20.18
C ASN A 57 5.90 10.29 19.55
N ASN A 58 5.19 9.59 18.68
CA ASN A 58 5.52 8.21 18.32
C ASN A 58 5.19 7.83 16.86
N SER A 59 4.65 8.76 16.08
CA SER A 59 4.22 8.49 14.71
C SER A 59 4.99 9.34 13.72
N PHE A 60 5.46 8.69 12.66
CA PHE A 60 6.06 9.33 11.51
C PHE A 60 5.16 9.16 10.28
N ASN A 61 4.68 10.27 9.77
CA ASN A 61 3.93 10.38 8.54
C ASN A 61 4.90 10.40 7.35
N PHE A 62 5.02 9.27 6.68
CA PHE A 62 5.84 9.15 5.46
C PHE A 62 5.13 9.73 4.23
N LYS A 63 3.80 9.71 4.19
CA LYS A 63 3.02 10.20 3.04
C LYS A 63 3.16 11.72 2.91
N ASN A 64 3.07 12.46 4.02
CA ASN A 64 3.51 13.85 4.10
C ASN A 64 4.76 13.99 4.98
N PRO A 65 5.98 14.07 4.39
CA PRO A 65 7.21 14.18 5.15
C PRO A 65 7.30 15.46 5.99
N ALA A 66 6.49 16.50 5.72
CA ALA A 66 6.45 17.71 6.53
C ALA A 66 5.61 17.59 7.80
N ALA A 67 4.79 16.55 7.94
CA ALA A 67 3.78 16.44 9.00
C ALA A 67 4.29 15.74 10.28
N ASN A 68 5.55 15.96 10.65
CA ASN A 68 6.26 15.15 11.66
C ASN A 68 6.77 15.94 12.88
N LYS A 69 6.38 17.20 13.04
CA LYS A 69 6.94 18.11 14.06
C LYS A 69 6.85 17.57 15.50
N ASN A 70 5.82 16.79 15.83
CA ASN A 70 5.58 16.25 17.18
C ASN A 70 6.33 14.94 17.45
N LEU A 71 7.16 14.43 16.53
CA LEU A 71 7.99 13.26 16.81
C LEU A 71 9.11 13.64 17.79
N GLU A 72 9.02 13.18 19.04
CA GLU A 72 10.03 13.43 20.07
C GLU A 72 10.80 12.17 20.50
N LEU A 73 10.31 10.99 20.13
CA LEU A 73 10.93 9.71 20.47
C LEU A 73 11.33 8.96 19.19
N THR A 74 12.37 8.14 19.30
CA THR A 74 12.71 7.21 18.22
C THR A 74 11.61 6.16 18.16
N SER A 75 10.95 6.03 17.01
CA SER A 75 9.83 5.11 16.82
C SER A 75 10.21 3.98 15.88
N PHE A 76 9.87 2.76 16.26
CA PHE A 76 9.93 1.56 15.43
C PHE A 76 8.51 1.01 15.24
N ARG A 77 8.16 0.68 13.99
CA ARG A 77 6.85 0.14 13.60
C ARG A 77 7.00 -1.10 12.76
N LEU A 78 6.14 -2.07 13.05
CA LEU A 78 5.94 -3.28 12.27
C LEU A 78 4.45 -3.46 12.02
N GLN A 79 4.03 -3.56 10.76
CA GLN A 79 2.61 -3.69 10.39
C GLN A 79 2.43 -4.87 9.44
N ALA A 80 1.35 -5.62 9.66
CA ALA A 80 0.90 -6.70 8.81
C ALA A 80 -0.55 -6.45 8.38
N ASN A 81 -0.85 -6.82 7.14
CA ASN A 81 -2.19 -6.74 6.58
C ASN A 81 -2.71 -8.13 6.28
N ASN A 82 -4.01 -8.30 6.47
CA ASN A 82 -4.79 -9.44 6.06
C ASN A 82 -5.90 -8.94 5.13
N GLU A 83 -5.81 -9.28 3.85
CA GLU A 83 -6.75 -8.90 2.80
C GLU A 83 -7.69 -10.07 2.50
N ASN A 84 -9.00 -9.84 2.64
CA ASN A 84 -10.03 -10.80 2.24
C ASN A 84 -10.85 -10.18 1.12
N ILE A 85 -10.84 -10.81 -0.04
CA ILE A 85 -11.52 -10.32 -1.25
C ILE A 85 -12.58 -11.33 -1.67
N PHE A 86 -13.80 -10.84 -1.87
CA PHE A 86 -14.94 -11.59 -2.39
C PHE A 86 -15.23 -11.10 -3.80
N LEU A 87 -14.89 -11.94 -4.78
CA LEU A 87 -14.99 -11.66 -6.20
C LEU A 87 -16.31 -12.17 -6.75
N LYS A 88 -17.02 -11.32 -7.49
CA LYS A 88 -18.21 -11.69 -8.26
C LYS A 88 -18.10 -11.23 -9.70
N SER A 89 -18.54 -12.06 -10.63
CA SER A 89 -18.71 -11.69 -12.05
C SER A 89 -19.98 -12.30 -12.63
N ASN A 90 -20.68 -11.54 -13.47
CA ASN A 90 -21.82 -12.05 -14.23
C ASN A 90 -21.38 -12.96 -15.39
N TYR A 91 -20.11 -12.86 -15.82
CA TYR A 91 -19.51 -13.77 -16.78
C TYR A 91 -19.28 -15.13 -16.11
N ASN A 92 -19.95 -16.18 -16.61
CA ASN A 92 -19.95 -17.53 -16.06
C ASN A 92 -20.38 -17.65 -14.58
N ASN A 93 -21.08 -16.65 -14.04
CA ASN A 93 -21.56 -16.60 -12.66
C ASN A 93 -20.47 -16.93 -11.61
N VAL A 94 -19.26 -16.41 -11.82
CA VAL A 94 -18.12 -16.68 -10.95
C VAL A 94 -18.31 -16.01 -9.59
N ASN A 95 -18.17 -16.80 -8.53
CA ASN A 95 -18.12 -16.34 -7.14
C ASN A 95 -16.94 -17.01 -6.43
N THR A 96 -15.94 -16.24 -6.03
CA THR A 96 -14.73 -16.79 -5.39
C THR A 96 -14.24 -15.91 -4.26
N THR A 97 -13.62 -16.52 -3.25
CA THR A 97 -13.02 -15.83 -2.11
C THR A 97 -11.52 -16.03 -2.14
N LYS A 98 -10.77 -14.95 -1.93
CA LYS A 98 -9.32 -14.95 -1.92
C LYS A 98 -8.83 -14.28 -0.64
N HIS A 99 -7.74 -14.81 -0.08
CA HIS A 99 -7.16 -14.37 1.19
C HIS A 99 -5.65 -14.15 1.05
N SER A 100 -5.13 -13.03 1.53
CA SER A 100 -3.68 -12.71 1.51
C SER A 100 -3.27 -12.14 2.85
N THR A 101 -2.19 -12.67 3.44
CA THR A 101 -1.58 -12.09 4.64
C THR A 101 -0.14 -11.74 4.32
N TYR A 102 0.25 -10.51 4.57
CA TYR A 102 1.60 -10.05 4.28
C TYR A 102 2.07 -8.95 5.22
N LEU A 103 3.40 -8.82 5.32
CA LEU A 103 4.02 -7.70 6.00
C LEU A 103 3.88 -6.43 5.17
N SER A 104 3.10 -5.46 5.65
CA SER A 104 2.75 -4.26 4.90
C SER A 104 3.74 -3.11 5.12
N ASN A 105 4.38 -3.04 6.28
CA ASN A 105 5.26 -1.93 6.61
C ASN A 105 6.26 -2.29 7.72
N ILE A 106 7.53 -1.95 7.50
CA ILE A 106 8.52 -1.78 8.57
C ILE A 106 9.00 -0.33 8.48
N SER A 107 9.03 0.39 9.61
CA SER A 107 9.62 1.73 9.62
C SER A 107 10.35 2.04 10.91
N ILE A 108 11.38 2.86 10.80
CA ILE A 108 12.09 3.46 11.91
C ILE A 108 12.19 4.96 11.69
N ALA A 109 11.98 5.76 12.73
CA ALA A 109 12.10 7.21 12.66
C ALA A 109 12.78 7.78 13.89
N PHE A 110 13.55 8.85 13.68
CA PHE A 110 14.46 9.46 14.62
C PHE A 110 14.19 10.97 14.73
N PRO A 111 14.04 11.49 15.95
CA PRO A 111 14.00 12.93 16.21
C PRO A 111 15.43 13.50 16.28
N LEU A 112 16.08 13.71 15.14
CA LEU A 112 17.48 14.18 15.06
C LEU A 112 17.71 15.48 15.85
N SER A 113 16.74 16.40 15.83
CA SER A 113 16.71 17.59 16.67
C SER A 113 15.26 18.02 16.96
N PRO A 114 15.02 19.06 17.78
CA PRO A 114 13.68 19.61 17.95
C PRO A 114 13.03 20.03 16.62
N LYS A 115 13.82 20.50 15.65
CA LYS A 115 13.34 20.96 14.33
C LYS A 115 13.48 19.92 13.21
N MET A 116 14.35 18.91 13.36
CA MET A 116 14.66 17.95 12.30
C MET A 116 14.26 16.54 12.69
N LYS A 117 13.46 15.88 11.84
CA LYS A 117 13.05 14.48 12.01
C LYS A 117 13.42 13.69 10.76
N PHE A 118 13.84 12.46 10.95
CA PHE A 118 14.23 11.58 9.84
C PHE A 118 13.55 10.23 9.98
N GLY A 119 13.18 9.60 8.88
CA GLY A 119 12.55 8.27 8.89
C GLY A 119 12.97 7.43 7.70
N ILE A 120 13.04 6.12 7.92
CA ILE A 120 13.23 5.11 6.88
C ILE A 120 12.07 4.11 6.95
N ARG A 121 11.51 3.74 5.81
CA ARG A 121 10.40 2.79 5.70
C ARG A 121 10.63 1.82 4.56
N TYR A 122 10.25 0.57 4.77
CA TYR A 122 10.07 -0.45 3.75
C TYR A 122 8.59 -0.79 3.63
N GLN A 123 8.10 -0.95 2.39
CA GLN A 123 6.78 -1.51 2.11
C GLN A 123 6.71 -2.16 0.74
N PRO A 124 5.86 -3.19 0.55
CA PRO A 124 5.41 -3.59 -0.79
C PRO A 124 4.63 -2.44 -1.44
N TYR A 125 4.95 -2.10 -2.68
CA TYR A 125 4.28 -1.06 -3.46
C TYR A 125 3.16 -1.62 -4.33
N SER A 126 3.44 -2.70 -5.05
CA SER A 126 2.43 -3.38 -5.84
C SER A 126 2.71 -4.87 -5.85
N SER A 127 1.65 -5.65 -6.01
CA SER A 127 1.78 -7.09 -6.16
C SER A 127 1.03 -7.58 -7.38
N LYS A 128 1.63 -8.56 -8.06
CA LYS A 128 1.02 -9.21 -9.21
C LYS A 128 0.82 -10.68 -8.84
N LYS A 129 -0.42 -11.04 -8.57
CA LYS A 129 -0.82 -12.42 -8.30
C LYS A 129 -2.22 -12.66 -8.84
N TYR A 130 -2.28 -13.40 -9.93
CA TYR A 130 -3.53 -13.90 -10.49
C TYR A 130 -3.25 -15.20 -11.23
N GLU A 131 -4.29 -16.02 -11.35
CA GLU A 131 -4.28 -17.26 -12.12
C GLU A 131 -5.67 -17.42 -12.70
N MET A 132 -5.76 -17.48 -14.02
CA MET A 132 -7.01 -17.65 -14.74
C MET A 132 -6.82 -18.72 -15.80
N ILE A 133 -7.75 -19.66 -15.87
CA ILE A 133 -7.77 -20.69 -16.91
C ILE A 133 -9.09 -20.54 -17.65
N THR A 134 -9.02 -20.39 -18.97
CA THR A 134 -10.18 -20.39 -19.84
C THR A 134 -10.11 -21.59 -20.77
N ARG A 135 -11.27 -22.18 -21.05
CA ARG A 135 -11.41 -23.32 -21.96
C ARG A 135 -12.47 -22.96 -23.00
N THR A 136 -12.11 -23.10 -24.26
CA THR A 136 -12.99 -22.81 -25.38
C THR A 136 -13.00 -24.00 -26.33
N GLU A 137 -14.17 -24.49 -26.68
CA GLU A 137 -14.32 -25.49 -27.74
C GLU A 137 -14.16 -24.81 -29.10
N THR A 138 -13.26 -25.35 -29.92
CA THR A 138 -13.07 -24.88 -31.29
C THR A 138 -14.10 -25.51 -32.21
N SER A 139 -14.36 -24.87 -33.36
CA SER A 139 -15.24 -25.41 -34.41
C SER A 139 -14.81 -26.78 -34.95
N SER A 140 -13.55 -27.16 -34.73
CA SER A 140 -12.97 -28.46 -35.07
C SER A 140 -13.15 -29.55 -34.00
N GLY A 141 -13.84 -29.25 -32.88
CA GLY A 141 -14.07 -30.20 -31.78
C GLY A 141 -12.89 -30.36 -30.82
N LEU A 142 -11.83 -29.56 -30.95
CA LEU A 142 -10.71 -29.52 -30.01
C LEU A 142 -11.03 -28.54 -28.87
N THR A 143 -10.54 -28.83 -27.66
CA THR A 143 -10.59 -27.86 -26.55
C THR A 143 -9.31 -27.05 -26.53
N ARG A 144 -9.40 -25.73 -26.73
CA ARG A 144 -8.31 -24.78 -26.47
C ARG A 144 -8.30 -24.43 -24.98
N GLY A 145 -7.15 -24.54 -24.34
CA GLY A 145 -6.91 -24.08 -22.97
C GLY A 145 -5.96 -22.90 -22.97
N ASP A 146 -6.38 -21.78 -22.40
CA ASP A 146 -5.54 -20.60 -22.18
C ASP A 146 -5.37 -20.38 -20.68
N ALA A 147 -4.13 -20.46 -20.19
CA ALA A 147 -3.77 -20.24 -18.79
C ALA A 147 -2.98 -18.93 -18.66
N PHE A 148 -3.50 -18.01 -17.87
CA PHE A 148 -2.88 -16.71 -17.59
C PHE A 148 -2.42 -16.68 -16.14
N THR A 149 -1.11 -16.53 -15.93
CA THR A 149 -0.50 -16.49 -14.60
C THR A 149 0.31 -15.21 -14.43
N GLY A 150 0.02 -14.46 -13.37
CA GLY A 150 0.83 -13.32 -12.94
C GLY A 150 1.50 -13.61 -11.61
N SER A 151 2.79 -13.29 -11.50
CA SER A 151 3.53 -13.43 -10.25
C SER A 151 4.54 -12.29 -10.02
N GLY A 152 4.85 -12.02 -8.75
CA GLY A 152 5.89 -11.08 -8.36
C GLY A 152 5.40 -9.89 -7.53
N THR A 153 6.34 -9.05 -7.13
CA THR A 153 6.08 -7.91 -6.24
C THR A 153 7.09 -6.82 -6.52
N LEU A 154 6.62 -5.58 -6.52
CA LEU A 154 7.45 -4.39 -6.49
C LEU A 154 7.43 -3.83 -5.08
N ASN A 155 8.61 -3.51 -4.56
CA ASN A 155 8.81 -3.01 -3.21
C ASN A 155 9.35 -1.58 -3.26
N THR A 156 9.18 -0.86 -2.17
CA THR A 156 9.72 0.48 -1.98
C THR A 156 10.49 0.58 -0.68
N ILE A 157 11.67 1.19 -0.76
CA ILE A 157 12.37 1.77 0.40
C ILE A 157 12.23 3.28 0.32
N GLN A 158 11.81 3.90 1.41
CA GLN A 158 11.58 5.33 1.52
C GLN A 158 12.51 5.91 2.58
N ALA A 159 13.10 7.06 2.31
CA ALA A 159 13.81 7.87 3.28
C ALA A 159 13.20 9.27 3.30
N ALA A 160 12.79 9.76 4.47
CA ALA A 160 12.07 11.00 4.62
C ALA A 160 12.75 11.91 5.65
N LEU A 161 12.83 13.20 5.34
CA LEU A 161 13.34 14.26 6.21
C LEU A 161 12.25 15.32 6.41
N SER A 162 12.03 15.71 7.65
CA SER A 162 11.14 16.80 8.06
C SER A 162 11.94 17.91 8.69
N TYR A 163 11.62 19.16 8.35
CA TYR A 163 12.22 20.36 8.90
C TYR A 163 11.16 21.37 9.31
N SER A 164 11.11 21.73 10.59
CA SER A 164 10.26 22.79 11.12
C SER A 164 10.94 24.15 10.97
N VAL A 165 10.49 24.94 9.99
CA VAL A 165 11.01 26.28 9.70
C VAL A 165 10.55 27.25 10.79
N THR A 166 9.26 27.22 11.10
CA THR A 166 8.64 27.92 12.23
C THR A 166 7.86 26.91 13.09
N PRO A 167 7.38 27.30 14.29
CA PRO A 167 6.51 26.43 15.09
C PRO A 167 5.21 26.00 14.36
N GLU A 168 4.74 26.82 13.43
CA GLU A 168 3.53 26.59 12.63
C GLU A 168 3.84 25.96 11.26
N PHE A 169 4.97 26.28 10.64
CA PHE A 169 5.28 25.88 9.27
C PHE A 169 6.42 24.87 9.19
N SER A 170 6.17 23.76 8.49
CA SER A 170 7.16 22.71 8.26
C SER A 170 7.24 22.32 6.79
N LEU A 171 8.45 21.95 6.38
CA LEU A 171 8.78 21.41 5.08
C LEU A 171 9.25 19.95 5.24
N GLY A 172 9.16 19.20 4.16
CA GLY A 172 9.67 17.84 4.14
C GLY A 172 9.99 17.36 2.74
N ALA A 173 10.93 16.43 2.67
CA ALA A 173 11.30 15.75 1.45
C ALA A 173 11.39 14.25 1.72
N ARG A 174 10.95 13.45 0.77
CA ARG A 174 11.05 11.99 0.80
C ARG A 174 11.60 11.48 -0.52
N SER A 175 12.59 10.61 -0.44
CA SER A 175 13.10 9.85 -1.58
C SER A 175 12.50 8.45 -1.53
N ASN A 176 11.97 7.97 -2.66
CA ASN A 176 11.41 6.64 -2.76
C ASN A 176 12.17 5.84 -3.82
N PHE A 177 12.70 4.70 -3.42
CA PHE A 177 13.39 3.76 -4.30
C PHE A 177 12.51 2.54 -4.53
N TYR A 178 12.07 2.35 -5.77
CA TYR A 178 11.25 1.22 -6.20
C TYR A 178 12.13 0.16 -6.83
N PHE A 179 11.95 -1.08 -6.41
CA PHE A 179 12.68 -2.22 -6.93
C PHE A 179 11.83 -3.49 -6.89
N GLY A 180 12.06 -4.38 -7.83
CA GLY A 180 11.41 -5.69 -7.84
C GLY A 180 11.28 -6.24 -9.24
N LYS A 181 10.55 -7.34 -9.32
CA LYS A 181 10.25 -8.02 -10.57
C LYS A 181 8.83 -8.54 -10.57
N ILE A 182 8.21 -8.51 -11.74
CA ILE A 182 6.90 -9.09 -12.01
C ILE A 182 6.98 -9.86 -13.32
N THR A 183 6.26 -10.96 -13.40
CA THR A 183 6.17 -11.82 -14.57
C THR A 183 4.70 -12.03 -14.90
N ASP A 184 4.37 -11.86 -16.17
CA ASP A 184 3.11 -12.28 -16.78
C ASP A 184 3.44 -13.47 -17.70
N LEU A 185 2.71 -14.58 -17.56
CA LEU A 185 2.85 -15.76 -18.39
C LEU A 185 1.47 -16.13 -18.94
N GLU A 186 1.36 -16.21 -20.26
CA GLU A 186 0.21 -16.78 -20.95
C GLU A 186 0.63 -18.09 -21.61
N GLU A 187 -0.09 -19.17 -21.34
CA GLU A 187 0.14 -20.48 -21.92
C GLU A 187 -1.07 -20.92 -22.71
N VAL A 188 -0.85 -21.29 -23.96
CA VAL A 188 -1.88 -21.78 -24.88
C VAL A 188 -1.60 -23.23 -25.20
N THR A 189 -2.60 -24.08 -24.97
CA THR A 189 -2.56 -25.50 -25.29
C THR A 189 -3.87 -25.95 -25.94
N PHE A 190 -3.83 -27.12 -26.59
CA PHE A 190 -4.98 -27.74 -27.24
C PHE A 190 -5.12 -29.18 -26.73
N SER A 191 -6.35 -29.67 -26.67
CA SER A 191 -6.63 -31.09 -26.40
C SER A 191 -5.84 -31.98 -27.35
N ASN A 192 -5.20 -33.03 -26.81
CA ASN A 192 -4.39 -34.00 -27.55
C ASN A 192 -3.09 -33.45 -28.15
N VAL A 193 -2.59 -32.31 -27.68
CA VAL A 193 -1.28 -31.76 -28.06
C VAL A 193 -0.36 -31.75 -26.83
N GLN A 194 0.87 -32.26 -26.98
CA GLN A 194 1.85 -32.31 -25.90
C GLN A 194 2.64 -30.99 -25.73
N LEU A 195 2.73 -30.21 -26.80
CA LEU A 195 3.40 -28.90 -26.80
C LEU A 195 2.46 -27.80 -26.29
N VAL A 196 3.06 -26.86 -25.56
CA VAL A 196 2.46 -25.64 -25.02
C VAL A 196 3.19 -24.47 -25.67
N ASN A 197 2.43 -23.46 -26.09
CA ASN A 197 3.00 -22.17 -26.48
C ASN A 197 2.92 -21.23 -25.29
N GLY A 198 4.07 -20.71 -24.85
CA GLY A 198 4.19 -19.78 -23.74
C GLY A 198 4.60 -18.39 -24.22
N PHE A 199 3.88 -17.39 -23.74
CA PHE A 199 4.17 -15.98 -23.92
C PHE A 199 4.52 -15.37 -22.57
N GLU A 200 5.81 -15.21 -22.30
CA GLU A 200 6.30 -14.65 -21.04
C GLU A 200 6.66 -13.18 -21.23
N THR A 201 6.18 -12.33 -20.31
CA THR A 201 6.65 -10.95 -20.15
C THR A 201 7.29 -10.80 -18.78
N TYR A 202 8.61 -10.77 -18.73
CA TYR A 202 9.40 -10.50 -17.54
C TYR A 202 9.71 -9.02 -17.40
N ARG A 203 9.40 -8.42 -16.26
CA ARG A 203 9.60 -6.99 -16.00
C ARG A 203 10.40 -6.77 -14.73
N LYS A 204 11.48 -6.00 -14.83
CA LYS A 204 12.32 -5.59 -13.70
C LYS A 204 12.33 -4.09 -13.55
N LEU A 205 11.86 -3.61 -12.38
CA LEU A 205 11.82 -2.18 -12.07
C LEU A 205 13.01 -1.81 -11.19
N LYS A 206 13.66 -0.69 -11.51
CA LYS A 206 14.57 0.02 -10.61
C LYS A 206 14.47 1.51 -10.88
N THR A 207 13.80 2.26 -10.00
CA THR A 207 13.59 3.71 -10.22
C THR A 207 13.52 4.48 -8.91
N TRP A 208 13.83 5.77 -9.00
CA TRP A 208 13.60 6.72 -7.90
C TRP A 208 12.53 7.74 -8.28
N ASN A 209 11.75 8.12 -7.28
CA ASN A 209 10.97 9.35 -7.30
C ASN A 209 11.16 10.12 -5.99
N PHE A 210 10.64 11.34 -5.96
CA PHE A 210 10.77 12.26 -4.84
C PHE A 210 9.41 12.85 -4.49
N THR A 211 9.11 12.94 -3.19
CA THR A 211 7.93 13.62 -2.67
C THR A 211 8.37 14.84 -1.88
N LEU A 212 7.85 16.02 -2.21
CA LEU A 212 7.95 17.20 -1.37
C LEU A 212 6.66 17.37 -0.58
N GLY A 213 6.79 17.81 0.67
CA GLY A 213 5.68 18.03 1.58
C GLY A 213 5.75 19.39 2.24
N THR A 214 4.58 19.93 2.56
CA THR A 214 4.40 21.15 3.32
C THR A 214 3.30 20.95 4.35
N THR A 215 3.45 21.56 5.53
CA THR A 215 2.36 21.68 6.50
C THR A 215 2.38 23.04 7.18
N PHE A 216 1.20 23.58 7.43
CA PHE A 216 0.96 24.75 8.24
C PHE A 216 -0.07 24.40 9.32
N GLN A 217 0.33 24.45 10.59
CA GLN A 217 -0.57 24.21 11.73
C GLN A 217 -0.55 25.39 12.69
N LYS A 218 -1.70 26.03 12.86
CA LYS A 218 -1.89 27.14 13.79
C LYS A 218 -2.74 26.70 14.98
N LYS A 219 -2.23 26.94 16.19
CA LYS A 219 -3.01 26.81 17.43
C LYS A 219 -3.86 28.07 17.65
N ILE A 220 -5.08 27.87 18.11
CA ILE A 220 -6.12 28.88 18.34
C ILE A 220 -6.57 28.74 19.80
N LYS A 221 -7.35 29.71 20.30
CA LYS A 221 -7.96 29.67 21.63
C LYS A 221 -8.65 28.33 21.91
N ASN A 222 -8.62 27.90 23.17
CA ASN A 222 -9.22 26.66 23.69
C ASN A 222 -8.57 25.37 23.16
N ASP A 223 -7.25 25.39 22.94
CA ASP A 223 -6.42 24.28 22.45
C ASP A 223 -6.88 23.72 21.10
N ARG A 224 -7.55 24.56 20.31
CA ARG A 224 -8.01 24.20 18.96
C ARG A 224 -6.85 24.41 17.99
N LYS A 225 -6.82 23.63 16.92
CA LYS A 225 -5.83 23.77 15.85
C LYS A 225 -6.47 23.65 14.49
N ILE A 226 -5.95 24.43 13.54
CA ILE A 226 -6.21 24.28 12.11
C ILE A 226 -4.90 23.83 11.48
N THR A 227 -4.96 22.78 10.66
CA THR A 227 -3.82 22.29 9.88
C THR A 227 -4.18 22.30 8.40
N VAL A 228 -3.28 22.80 7.57
CA VAL A 228 -3.31 22.66 6.11
C VAL A 228 -2.03 21.95 5.71
N GLY A 229 -2.12 21.03 4.76
CA GLY A 229 -0.94 20.36 4.25
C GLY A 229 -1.09 19.97 2.80
N GLY A 230 0.04 19.80 2.14
CA GLY A 230 0.08 19.38 0.76
C GLY A 230 1.36 18.66 0.41
N THR A 231 1.27 17.75 -0.55
CA THR A 231 2.41 16.98 -1.05
C THR A 231 2.40 16.90 -2.56
N TYR A 232 3.59 16.83 -3.16
CA TYR A 232 3.76 16.62 -4.58
C TYR A 232 4.85 15.59 -4.83
N THR A 233 4.50 14.50 -5.51
CA THR A 233 5.41 13.43 -5.90
C THR A 233 5.74 13.56 -7.38
N PHE A 234 7.04 13.60 -7.68
CA PHE A 234 7.57 13.75 -9.02
C PHE A 234 8.88 12.97 -9.20
N GLY A 235 9.36 12.93 -10.43
CA GLY A 235 10.60 12.26 -10.78
C GLY A 235 10.39 10.80 -11.14
N ASN A 236 11.08 10.36 -12.18
CA ASN A 236 11.25 8.97 -12.56
C ASN A 236 12.65 8.88 -13.16
N THR A 237 13.64 8.57 -12.32
CA THR A 237 15.04 8.57 -12.75
C THR A 237 15.48 7.25 -13.35
N GLY A 238 14.69 6.18 -13.17
CA GLY A 238 15.00 4.85 -13.65
C GLY A 238 14.14 4.39 -14.81
N SER A 239 14.26 3.10 -15.11
CA SER A 239 13.52 2.43 -16.17
C SER A 239 12.97 1.09 -15.70
N LEU A 240 11.94 0.63 -16.41
CA LEU A 240 11.47 -0.74 -16.36
C LEU A 240 12.01 -1.44 -17.58
N VAL A 241 12.83 -2.45 -17.33
CA VAL A 241 13.26 -3.35 -18.40
C VAL A 241 12.19 -4.41 -18.54
N SER A 242 11.59 -4.48 -19.72
CA SER A 242 10.63 -5.49 -20.11
C SER A 242 11.29 -6.44 -21.10
N GLN A 243 11.24 -7.74 -20.84
CA GLN A 243 11.71 -8.80 -21.71
C GLN A 243 10.51 -9.67 -22.05
N TYR A 244 10.22 -9.77 -23.34
CA TYR A 244 9.15 -10.61 -23.86
C TYR A 244 9.77 -11.81 -24.56
N THR A 245 9.27 -13.00 -24.25
CA THR A 245 9.73 -14.26 -24.80
C THR A 245 8.54 -15.08 -25.24
N ASN A 246 8.50 -15.42 -26.52
CA ASN A 246 7.57 -16.39 -27.10
C ASN A 246 8.30 -17.71 -27.29
N SER A 247 7.81 -18.77 -26.70
CA SER A 247 8.43 -20.09 -26.78
C SER A 247 7.42 -21.23 -26.90
N THR A 248 7.90 -22.35 -27.43
CA THR A 248 7.16 -23.62 -27.41
C THR A 248 7.93 -24.62 -26.56
N TYR A 249 7.25 -25.32 -25.66
CA TYR A 249 7.85 -26.31 -24.77
C TYR A 249 6.84 -27.39 -24.38
N PHE A 250 7.28 -28.41 -23.65
CA PHE A 250 6.37 -29.35 -22.97
C PHE A 250 6.75 -29.51 -21.51
N TYR A 251 5.78 -29.95 -20.70
CA TYR A 251 6.00 -30.26 -19.29
C TYR A 251 6.39 -31.72 -19.09
N SER A 252 7.49 -31.95 -18.38
CA SER A 252 7.84 -33.24 -17.79
C SER A 252 7.63 -33.12 -16.27
N GLY A 253 6.45 -33.53 -15.80
CA GLY A 253 5.99 -33.18 -14.44
C GLY A 253 5.77 -31.67 -14.32
N ASN A 254 6.45 -31.02 -13.36
CA ASN A 254 6.39 -29.56 -13.15
C ASN A 254 7.58 -28.81 -13.80
N ILE A 255 8.34 -29.46 -14.68
CA ILE A 255 9.56 -28.91 -15.27
C ILE A 255 9.33 -28.64 -16.76
N VAL A 256 9.58 -27.41 -17.17
CA VAL A 256 9.60 -27.00 -18.59
C VAL A 256 10.79 -27.68 -19.28
N THR A 257 10.52 -28.41 -20.35
CA THR A 257 11.51 -29.19 -21.11
C THR A 257 11.43 -28.85 -22.60
N ASN A 258 12.58 -28.91 -23.30
CA ASN A 258 12.70 -28.68 -24.74
C ASN A 258 12.12 -27.33 -25.20
N GLN A 259 12.46 -26.27 -24.47
CA GLN A 259 12.01 -24.92 -24.79
C GLN A 259 12.69 -24.40 -26.06
N ASN A 260 11.91 -24.20 -27.11
CA ASN A 260 12.32 -23.53 -28.33
C ASN A 260 11.83 -22.08 -28.30
N ILE A 261 12.75 -21.11 -28.40
CA ILE A 261 12.41 -19.68 -28.40
C ILE A 261 12.13 -19.25 -29.83
N ILE A 262 10.90 -18.79 -30.09
CA ILE A 262 10.44 -18.34 -31.40
C ILE A 262 10.76 -16.86 -31.59
N GLU A 263 10.51 -16.05 -30.56
CA GLU A 263 10.70 -14.61 -30.58
C GLU A 263 11.15 -14.13 -29.20
N GLU A 264 12.09 -13.20 -29.19
CA GLU A 264 12.48 -12.48 -27.97
C GLU A 264 12.62 -11.00 -28.29
N SER A 265 12.07 -10.15 -27.42
CA SER A 265 12.28 -8.71 -27.50
C SER A 265 12.57 -8.13 -26.12
N ARG A 266 13.31 -7.02 -26.13
CA ARG A 266 13.67 -6.28 -24.93
C ARG A 266 13.34 -4.82 -25.15
N ASP A 267 12.54 -4.26 -24.25
CA ASP A 267 12.19 -2.85 -24.24
C ASP A 267 12.54 -2.22 -22.89
N THR A 268 12.72 -0.91 -22.88
CA THR A 268 13.01 -0.12 -21.70
C THR A 268 12.01 1.04 -21.61
N GLU A 269 11.04 0.90 -20.71
CA GLU A 269 10.03 1.93 -20.46
C GLU A 269 10.52 2.95 -19.43
N LYS A 270 10.12 4.22 -19.61
CA LYS A 270 10.38 5.33 -18.68
C LYS A 270 9.04 5.90 -18.19
N ASN A 271 9.06 6.65 -17.08
CA ASN A 271 7.90 7.37 -16.53
C ASN A 271 6.72 6.50 -16.05
N ILE A 272 7.03 5.46 -15.28
CA ILE A 272 6.05 4.41 -14.94
C ILE A 272 5.33 4.71 -13.64
N ILE A 273 6.00 5.41 -12.71
CA ILE A 273 5.36 5.87 -11.48
C ILE A 273 4.72 7.22 -11.77
N PRO A 274 3.39 7.34 -11.67
CA PRO A 274 2.70 8.58 -12.00
C PRO A 274 3.01 9.69 -11.00
N GLN A 275 2.88 10.92 -11.46
CA GLN A 275 2.90 12.10 -10.60
C GLN A 275 1.63 12.12 -9.74
N GLU A 276 1.79 12.55 -8.49
CA GLU A 276 0.71 12.60 -7.51
C GLU A 276 0.77 13.91 -6.74
N ALA A 277 -0.37 14.58 -6.59
CA ALA A 277 -0.54 15.77 -5.77
C ALA A 277 -1.63 15.51 -4.73
N THR A 278 -1.38 15.86 -3.48
CA THR A 278 -2.34 15.73 -2.38
C THR A 278 -2.50 17.06 -1.68
N LEU A 279 -3.74 17.42 -1.35
CA LEU A 279 -4.07 18.57 -0.53
C LEU A 279 -5.02 18.13 0.59
N GLY A 280 -4.79 18.64 1.81
CA GLY A 280 -5.63 18.34 2.96
C GLY A 280 -5.83 19.54 3.88
N ILE A 281 -6.97 19.55 4.55
CA ILE A 281 -7.30 20.50 5.61
C ILE A 281 -7.88 19.75 6.80
N GLY A 282 -7.43 20.11 7.99
CA GLY A 282 -7.85 19.49 9.24
C GLY A 282 -8.13 20.51 10.35
N TYR A 283 -9.03 20.11 11.23
CA TYR A 283 -9.43 20.87 12.41
C TYR A 283 -9.56 19.94 13.61
N GLY A 284 -9.10 20.37 14.77
CA GLY A 284 -9.18 19.54 15.96
C GLY A 284 -8.90 20.29 17.24
N LYS A 285 -8.98 19.54 18.34
CA LYS A 285 -8.54 19.97 19.66
C LYS A 285 -7.41 19.05 20.13
N ASP A 286 -6.30 19.65 20.55
CA ASP A 286 -5.10 18.94 20.99
C ASP A 286 -5.44 17.87 22.04
N GLY A 287 -5.02 16.63 21.76
CA GLY A 287 -5.21 15.49 22.68
C GLY A 287 -6.66 15.06 22.94
N LYS A 288 -7.62 15.53 22.13
CA LYS A 288 -9.06 15.23 22.29
C LYS A 288 -9.67 14.65 21.02
N TRP A 289 -9.60 15.38 19.91
CA TRP A 289 -10.17 14.95 18.65
C TRP A 289 -9.59 15.71 17.47
N PHE A 290 -9.68 15.12 16.29
CA PHE A 290 -9.25 15.74 15.05
C PHE A 290 -10.08 15.19 13.89
N VAL A 291 -10.41 16.05 12.93
CA VAL A 291 -11.09 15.69 11.69
C VAL A 291 -10.33 16.34 10.54
N SER A 292 -10.22 15.63 9.42
CA SER A 292 -9.58 16.14 8.20
C SER A 292 -10.34 15.66 6.96
N SER A 293 -10.25 16.47 5.91
CA SER A 293 -10.56 16.07 4.54
C SER A 293 -9.32 16.13 3.67
N GLU A 294 -9.26 15.28 2.65
CA GLU A 294 -8.12 15.13 1.75
C GLU A 294 -8.59 14.90 0.30
N PHE A 295 -7.85 15.48 -0.62
CA PHE A 295 -8.00 15.29 -2.06
C PHE A 295 -6.66 14.88 -2.67
N ASP A 296 -6.61 13.67 -3.24
CA ASP A 296 -5.48 13.18 -4.01
C ASP A 296 -5.81 13.25 -5.50
N TYR A 297 -4.84 13.70 -6.30
CA TYR A 297 -4.88 13.66 -7.75
C TYR A 297 -3.66 12.91 -8.27
N LYS A 298 -3.89 11.91 -9.12
CA LYS A 298 -2.86 11.07 -9.70
C LYS A 298 -2.97 11.10 -11.21
N LYS A 299 -1.90 11.54 -11.87
CA LYS A 299 -1.87 11.65 -13.33
C LYS A 299 -1.81 10.25 -13.97
N GLY A 300 -2.63 10.03 -15.00
CA GLY A 300 -2.60 8.81 -15.80
C GLY A 300 -1.26 8.62 -16.51
N GLY A 301 -0.75 7.39 -16.49
CA GLY A 301 0.47 6.99 -17.20
C GLY A 301 0.16 6.27 -18.51
N ASN A 302 1.18 6.13 -19.36
CA ASN A 302 1.15 5.22 -20.50
C ASN A 302 2.04 4.02 -20.15
N ILE A 303 1.47 2.82 -20.03
CA ILE A 303 2.22 1.58 -19.77
C ILE A 303 1.80 0.56 -20.82
N ARG A 304 2.74 -0.22 -21.37
CA ARG A 304 2.36 -1.30 -22.29
C ARG A 304 1.89 -2.53 -21.50
N PHE A 305 0.83 -3.17 -21.97
CA PHE A 305 0.37 -4.46 -21.47
C PHE A 305 0.53 -5.49 -22.59
N MET A 306 1.32 -6.55 -22.36
CA MET A 306 1.59 -7.58 -23.39
C MET A 306 2.01 -6.99 -24.75
N GLY A 307 2.89 -5.98 -24.74
CA GLY A 307 3.34 -5.28 -25.95
C GLY A 307 2.41 -4.17 -26.48
N VAL A 308 1.14 -4.11 -26.04
CA VAL A 308 0.14 -3.13 -26.49
C VAL A 308 0.14 -1.87 -25.60
N PRO A 309 0.25 -0.65 -26.16
CA PRO A 309 0.18 0.57 -25.37
C PRO A 309 -1.22 0.74 -24.75
N THR A 310 -1.31 0.70 -23.42
CA THR A 310 -2.55 0.96 -22.67
C THR A 310 -2.45 2.33 -22.01
N ARG A 311 -3.40 3.21 -22.30
CA ARG A 311 -3.48 4.55 -21.69
C ARG A 311 -4.30 4.47 -20.41
N PHE A 312 -3.67 4.80 -19.28
CA PHE A 312 -4.38 4.93 -18.01
C PHE A 312 -5.00 6.32 -17.91
N ASN A 313 -6.20 6.40 -17.34
CA ASN A 313 -6.88 7.65 -17.06
C ASN A 313 -6.31 8.32 -15.81
N ASP A 314 -6.54 9.63 -15.70
CA ASP A 314 -6.30 10.36 -14.45
C ASP A 314 -7.25 9.83 -13.35
N SER A 315 -6.70 9.71 -12.14
CA SER A 315 -7.39 9.22 -10.96
C SER A 315 -7.44 10.32 -9.90
N TYR A 316 -8.53 10.33 -9.14
CA TYR A 316 -8.65 11.18 -7.97
C TYR A 316 -9.27 10.40 -6.82
N ARG A 317 -8.89 10.79 -5.61
CA ARG A 317 -9.43 10.23 -4.38
C ARG A 317 -9.85 11.35 -3.44
N ILE A 318 -11.03 11.21 -2.85
CA ILE A 318 -11.55 12.09 -1.82
C ILE A 318 -11.69 11.27 -0.55
N ALA A 319 -11.14 11.77 0.55
CA ALA A 319 -11.24 11.13 1.85
C ALA A 319 -11.67 12.12 2.94
N VAL A 320 -12.40 11.59 3.92
CA VAL A 320 -12.73 12.29 5.16
C VAL A 320 -12.53 11.33 6.32
N GLY A 321 -11.95 11.82 7.41
CA GLY A 321 -11.73 10.98 8.57
C GLY A 321 -11.24 11.76 9.78
N GLY A 322 -11.03 11.03 10.86
CA GLY A 322 -10.63 11.64 12.11
C GLY A 322 -10.34 10.63 13.21
N TRP A 323 -9.97 11.19 14.35
CA TRP A 323 -9.72 10.42 15.57
C TRP A 323 -10.34 11.09 16.78
N TYR A 324 -10.65 10.26 17.78
CA TYR A 324 -11.23 10.68 19.05
C TYR A 324 -10.53 9.95 20.20
N LEU A 325 -10.09 10.73 21.20
CA LEU A 325 -9.50 10.25 22.45
C LEU A 325 -10.38 10.73 23.62
N PRO A 326 -11.12 9.83 24.29
CA PRO A 326 -12.05 10.24 25.34
C PRO A 326 -11.36 10.95 26.51
N ASN A 327 -10.39 10.27 27.15
CA ASN A 327 -9.64 10.81 28.26
C ASN A 327 -8.31 10.07 28.46
N PHE A 328 -7.20 10.75 28.15
CA PHE A 328 -5.86 10.19 28.29
C PHE A 328 -5.42 9.94 29.74
N ASN A 329 -6.03 10.62 30.73
CA ASN A 329 -5.67 10.54 32.15
C ASN A 329 -6.57 9.62 32.99
N ASN A 330 -7.53 8.92 32.36
CA ASN A 330 -8.42 8.02 33.10
C ASN A 330 -7.74 6.66 33.36
N PHE A 331 -7.08 6.53 34.52
CA PHE A 331 -6.43 5.29 34.95
C PHE A 331 -7.42 4.18 35.34
N ARG A 332 -8.69 4.51 35.61
CA ARG A 332 -9.72 3.54 36.03
C ARG A 332 -10.40 2.83 34.86
N ASN A 333 -10.47 3.46 33.68
CA ASN A 333 -11.11 2.88 32.50
C ASN A 333 -10.15 2.82 31.30
N TYR A 334 -9.69 1.62 30.96
CA TYR A 334 -8.79 1.38 29.83
C TYR A 334 -9.36 1.91 28.50
N PHE A 335 -10.65 1.71 28.24
CA PHE A 335 -11.30 2.14 26.99
C PHE A 335 -11.35 3.65 26.81
N SER A 336 -11.21 4.43 27.91
CA SER A 336 -11.09 5.90 27.82
C SER A 336 -9.73 6.34 27.28
N ARG A 337 -8.71 5.48 27.35
CA ARG A 337 -7.33 5.74 26.88
C ARG A 337 -7.10 5.24 25.44
N VAL A 338 -8.08 4.56 24.85
CA VAL A 338 -8.02 4.07 23.47
C VAL A 338 -8.29 5.23 22.51
N ILE A 339 -7.49 5.31 21.45
CA ILE A 339 -7.72 6.27 20.36
C ILE A 339 -8.54 5.57 19.30
N TYR A 340 -9.77 6.06 19.10
CA TYR A 340 -10.66 5.55 18.07
C TYR A 340 -10.45 6.37 16.80
N ARG A 341 -10.40 5.68 15.66
CA ARG A 341 -10.23 6.25 14.32
C ARG A 341 -11.37 5.81 13.44
N TYR A 342 -11.80 6.71 12.57
CA TYR A 342 -12.86 6.47 11.61
C TYR A 342 -12.61 7.31 10.36
N GLY A 343 -13.08 6.81 9.22
CA GLY A 343 -13.02 7.55 7.97
C GLY A 343 -13.77 6.85 6.85
N ALA A 344 -13.92 7.56 5.75
CA ALA A 344 -14.51 7.08 4.52
C ALA A 344 -13.78 7.71 3.33
N TYR A 345 -13.79 6.99 2.21
CA TYR A 345 -13.13 7.46 1.00
C TYR A 345 -13.86 6.98 -0.25
N TYR A 346 -13.65 7.73 -1.33
CA TYR A 346 -14.04 7.39 -2.69
C TYR A 346 -12.85 7.64 -3.61
N GLU A 347 -12.52 6.67 -4.44
CA GLU A 347 -11.41 6.72 -5.39
C GLU A 347 -11.92 6.35 -6.79
N LYS A 348 -11.75 7.26 -7.74
CA LYS A 348 -11.93 6.95 -9.15
C LYS A 348 -10.63 6.33 -9.67
N GLY A 349 -10.66 5.07 -10.09
CA GLY A 349 -9.47 4.36 -10.53
C GLY A 349 -8.94 4.83 -11.88
N THR A 350 -7.68 4.46 -12.16
CA THR A 350 -6.98 4.77 -13.42
C THR A 350 -7.36 3.83 -14.58
N LEU A 351 -7.96 2.68 -14.27
CA LEU A 351 -8.34 1.65 -15.24
C LEU A 351 -9.71 1.94 -15.82
N ASN A 352 -9.79 2.01 -17.16
CA ASN A 352 -11.02 2.02 -17.92
C ASN A 352 -11.09 0.76 -18.77
N ILE A 353 -12.08 -0.09 -18.50
CA ILE A 353 -12.30 -1.34 -19.22
C ILE A 353 -13.70 -1.27 -19.83
N ASN A 354 -13.80 -1.50 -21.14
CA ASN A 354 -15.07 -1.44 -21.87
C ASN A 354 -15.88 -0.15 -21.61
N GLY A 355 -15.20 1.00 -21.61
CA GLY A 355 -15.83 2.31 -21.39
C GLY A 355 -16.26 2.59 -19.95
N THR A 356 -15.97 1.71 -19.00
CA THR A 356 -16.34 1.88 -17.59
C THR A 356 -15.11 1.96 -16.70
N ASN A 357 -15.10 2.92 -15.77
CA ASN A 357 -14.01 3.06 -14.81
C ASN A 357 -14.17 2.07 -13.65
N ILE A 358 -13.05 1.60 -13.13
CA ILE A 358 -13.00 0.80 -11.91
C ILE A 358 -12.89 1.75 -10.71
N ASP A 359 -14.03 2.08 -10.13
CA ASP A 359 -14.12 2.94 -8.94
C ASP A 359 -14.05 2.10 -7.66
N GLU A 360 -13.55 2.71 -6.58
CA GLU A 360 -13.43 2.12 -5.25
C GLU A 360 -14.07 3.05 -4.21
N TYR A 361 -14.77 2.48 -3.25
CA TYR A 361 -15.24 3.21 -2.08
C TYR A 361 -15.17 2.32 -0.84
N GLY A 362 -14.92 2.95 0.30
CA GLY A 362 -14.72 2.21 1.55
C GLY A 362 -14.93 3.05 2.79
N VAL A 363 -15.16 2.34 3.89
CA VAL A 363 -15.22 2.86 5.24
C VAL A 363 -14.14 2.19 6.06
N THR A 364 -13.45 2.99 6.86
CA THR A 364 -12.32 2.55 7.66
C THR A 364 -12.59 2.83 9.13
N LEU A 365 -12.25 1.87 9.99
CA LEU A 365 -12.32 1.99 11.43
C LEU A 365 -10.96 1.58 12.02
N GLY A 366 -10.60 2.12 13.17
CA GLY A 366 -9.41 1.65 13.86
C GLY A 366 -9.33 2.04 15.31
N ALA A 367 -8.43 1.40 16.02
CA ALA A 367 -8.16 1.63 17.43
C ALA A 367 -6.65 1.54 17.69
N THR A 368 -6.09 2.48 18.44
CA THR A 368 -4.78 2.28 19.07
C THR A 368 -4.98 1.91 20.53
N LEU A 369 -4.50 0.73 20.89
CA LEU A 369 -4.54 0.13 22.21
C LEU A 369 -3.20 0.38 22.91
N PRO A 370 -3.10 1.35 23.85
CA PRO A 370 -1.86 1.58 24.57
C PRO A 370 -1.56 0.41 25.51
N PHE A 371 -0.28 0.05 25.68
CA PHE A 371 0.11 -0.92 26.71
C PHE A 371 -0.09 -0.34 28.12
N SER A 372 -0.58 -1.19 29.05
CA SER A 372 -1.19 -0.81 30.33
C SER A 372 -0.39 0.20 31.17
N ASN A 373 0.95 0.14 31.12
CA ASN A 373 1.83 0.89 32.02
C ASN A 373 2.53 2.11 31.39
N ASN A 374 2.20 2.49 30.15
CA ASN A 374 2.88 3.58 29.46
C ASN A 374 2.04 4.87 29.46
N ASN A 375 2.71 6.01 29.68
CA ASN A 375 2.14 7.34 29.45
C ASN A 375 1.61 7.39 28.01
N VAL A 376 0.35 7.83 27.82
CA VAL A 376 -0.30 7.92 26.50
C VAL A 376 0.52 8.78 25.53
N MET A 377 1.29 9.75 26.04
CA MET A 377 2.19 10.57 25.21
C MET A 377 3.42 9.80 24.65
N LYS A 378 3.83 8.69 25.30
CA LYS A 378 4.97 7.84 24.88
C LYS A 378 4.51 6.56 24.16
N MET A 379 3.21 6.44 23.85
CA MET A 379 2.45 5.26 23.45
C MET A 379 3.27 4.15 22.77
N ASN A 380 3.64 3.12 23.53
CA ASN A 380 3.84 1.79 22.96
C ASN A 380 2.49 1.10 22.96
N GLY A 381 2.16 0.42 21.87
CA GLY A 381 0.83 -0.15 21.75
C GLY A 381 0.64 -0.96 20.50
N ILE A 382 -0.61 -1.38 20.34
CA ILE A 382 -1.09 -2.13 19.18
C ILE A 382 -2.06 -1.24 18.42
N ASP A 383 -1.82 -1.07 17.13
CA ASP A 383 -2.76 -0.47 16.20
C ASP A 383 -3.57 -1.57 15.53
N ILE A 384 -4.89 -1.41 15.52
CA ILE A 384 -5.80 -2.27 14.78
C ILE A 384 -6.58 -1.39 13.83
N GLY A 385 -6.63 -1.77 12.56
CA GLY A 385 -7.41 -1.11 11.52
C GLY A 385 -8.28 -2.12 10.79
N LEU A 386 -9.47 -1.69 10.42
CA LEU A 386 -10.43 -2.41 9.62
C LEU A 386 -10.84 -1.54 8.45
N ASP A 387 -10.85 -2.10 7.26
CA ASP A 387 -11.10 -1.39 6.01
C ASP A 387 -12.03 -2.23 5.15
N ILE A 388 -13.24 -1.72 4.93
CA ILE A 388 -14.35 -2.44 4.31
C ILE A 388 -14.85 -1.61 3.15
N GLY A 389 -14.98 -2.24 1.99
CA GLY A 389 -15.42 -1.52 0.81
C GLY A 389 -15.71 -2.41 -0.37
N ASN A 390 -15.85 -1.76 -1.52
CA ASN A 390 -16.08 -2.39 -2.80
C ASN A 390 -15.30 -1.66 -3.88
N ARG A 391 -14.69 -2.44 -4.77
CA ARG A 391 -13.95 -1.98 -5.94
C ARG A 391 -14.54 -2.63 -7.19
N GLY A 392 -14.70 -1.83 -8.25
CA GLY A 392 -15.28 -2.29 -9.52
C GLY A 392 -16.80 -2.45 -9.49
N THR A 393 -17.33 -3.05 -10.55
CA THR A 393 -18.78 -3.14 -10.78
C THR A 393 -19.11 -4.40 -11.59
N LEU A 394 -20.36 -4.86 -11.49
CA LEU A 394 -20.87 -6.00 -12.27
C LEU A 394 -21.40 -5.60 -13.66
N ARG A 395 -21.47 -4.29 -13.94
CA ARG A 395 -21.93 -3.79 -15.24
C ARG A 395 -20.93 -4.19 -16.34
N ASN A 396 -21.40 -4.38 -17.56
CA ASN A 396 -20.55 -4.71 -18.72
C ASN A 396 -19.62 -5.92 -18.52
N ASN A 397 -20.11 -6.95 -17.81
CA ASN A 397 -19.38 -8.19 -17.51
C ASN A 397 -18.06 -7.99 -16.76
N MET A 398 -17.95 -6.89 -16.00
CA MET A 398 -16.80 -6.63 -15.14
C MET A 398 -16.90 -7.37 -13.80
N ILE A 399 -15.79 -7.36 -13.07
CA ILE A 399 -15.64 -8.01 -11.78
C ILE A 399 -15.96 -7.00 -10.68
N SER A 400 -16.73 -7.41 -9.68
CA SER A 400 -16.92 -6.66 -8.44
C SER A 400 -16.12 -7.34 -7.33
N GLU A 401 -15.31 -6.55 -6.63
CA GLU A 401 -14.45 -6.99 -5.54
C GLU A 401 -14.92 -6.33 -4.25
N ARG A 402 -15.62 -7.09 -3.39
CA ARG A 402 -15.86 -6.64 -2.02
C ARG A 402 -14.67 -7.02 -1.18
N PHE A 403 -14.19 -6.12 -0.34
CA PHE A 403 -13.03 -6.41 0.49
C PHE A 403 -13.29 -6.13 1.97
N VAL A 404 -12.66 -6.94 2.81
CA VAL A 404 -12.56 -6.77 4.26
C VAL A 404 -11.10 -6.97 4.65
N ASN A 405 -10.42 -5.86 4.87
CA ASN A 405 -9.00 -5.83 5.16
C ASN A 405 -8.78 -5.53 6.64
N LEU A 406 -8.13 -6.45 7.35
CA LEU A 406 -7.69 -6.29 8.73
C LEU A 406 -6.21 -5.89 8.74
N LYS A 407 -5.87 -4.86 9.50
CA LYS A 407 -4.50 -4.34 9.62
C LYS A 407 -4.10 -4.36 11.08
N ILE A 408 -2.93 -4.90 11.39
CA ILE A 408 -2.41 -4.98 12.76
C ILE A 408 -1.00 -4.42 12.78
N GLY A 409 -0.73 -3.53 13.73
CA GLY A 409 0.55 -2.86 13.87
C GLY A 409 1.06 -2.90 15.29
N LEU A 410 2.35 -3.14 15.44
CA LEU A 410 3.07 -2.94 16.68
C LEU A 410 3.86 -1.66 16.57
N HIS A 411 3.74 -0.82 17.59
CA HIS A 411 4.44 0.44 17.68
C HIS A 411 5.24 0.50 18.99
N PHE A 412 6.54 0.80 18.85
CA PHE A 412 7.47 0.99 19.96
C PHE A 412 8.18 2.34 19.80
N ALA A 413 8.16 3.16 20.83
CA ALA A 413 8.88 4.41 20.92
C ALA A 413 9.74 4.44 22.18
N ASP A 414 10.97 4.92 22.03
CA ASP A 414 11.89 5.10 23.15
C ASP A 414 12.89 6.24 22.87
N LYS A 415 13.52 6.77 23.92
CA LYS A 415 14.62 7.73 23.81
C LYS A 415 15.91 6.99 23.52
N TRP A 416 16.27 6.90 22.24
CA TRP A 416 17.57 6.37 21.84
C TRP A 416 18.63 7.47 21.99
N PHE A 417 19.88 7.09 22.20
CA PHE A 417 21.04 8.01 22.33
C PHE A 417 21.08 8.88 23.59
N ASN A 418 20.41 8.46 24.67
CA ASN A 418 20.61 9.09 25.96
C ASN A 418 22.03 8.74 26.46
N LYS A 419 22.89 9.75 26.64
CA LYS A 419 24.23 9.55 27.21
C LYS A 419 24.03 9.04 28.64
N ARG A 420 24.36 7.77 28.91
CA ARG A 420 24.30 7.22 30.28
C ARG A 420 25.23 8.05 31.15
N GLN A 421 24.71 8.60 32.23
CA GLN A 421 25.52 9.39 33.16
C GLN A 421 26.21 8.51 34.22
N TYR A 422 25.72 7.28 34.44
CA TYR A 422 26.35 6.28 35.30
C TYR A 422 26.07 4.87 34.73
N ASP A 423 27.09 4.00 34.78
CA ASP A 423 27.02 2.57 34.40
C ASP A 423 26.77 1.66 35.61
#